data_AF-A0A971GPM1-F1
#
_entry.id   AF-A0A971GPM1-F1
#
_cell.length_a   1.000
_cell.length_b   1.000
_cell.length_c   1.000
_cell.angle_alpha   90.00
_cell.angle_beta   90.00
_cell.angle_gamma   90.00
#
_symmetry.space_group_name_H-M   'P 1'
#
loop_
_entity.id
_entity.type
_entity.pdbx_description
1 polymer ?
#
loop_
_entity_poly.entity_id
_entity_poly.type
_entity_poly.pdbx_seq_one_letter_code
_entity_poly.pdbx_strand_id
1 'polypeptide(L)'
;MGILAFLESPGGLAVLHSLQAVLFSIMVYILAAEYWRTGDSSLVYKLLASCSITVISGGTAVINTLSVLYGITVSEKFFPLMFNALFALIVLFLARAFTYEHVVNRRRFEVIIHSGMALVAAFYILSQVYWLSVYSPGMLFIKSGAQILFSSFFIVMLSFSIYYLTRFRKKYRLRLLTGFASIAVAQIIVVYIAANEQVHPLLTVIKAAAPLLVPLMFTSVVFKELIERVVSLVDSIRLTFEQQRELTNELIRIGSDLSSMSDTLVKSAMDGWSKLSLVVELIRKQIEDSDNLTGIASNAQSYFAGFDRSLLDSLLDRLGKSMPGNSPAAVEVDGDTCARIADELKISMEFVRQVESNAAGMQRMIPAINSFVESIDEISDRTGMLSLNASIEAARAGEHGRGFAIVADEVSRLAESSMEGARNFRNEIKALAGYIESALNGAGALAEKIQAAASSISVLQVHTGRPEKHETLPGVLEEIKSLIDRYSKIVTGIFREAEFISIITGKNVEHSNEMKTKISEHIGNLESIAGISDQINELIANLNGKINNLIQNSTELEKLLN
;
A
#
# COMPACT_ATOMS: atom_id res chain seq x y z
N MET A 1 81.38 31.58 -2.47
CA MET A 1 82.16 30.72 -1.54
C MET A 1 81.60 30.72 -0.11
N GLY A 2 81.16 31.86 0.46
CA GLY A 2 80.67 31.91 1.87
C GLY A 2 79.45 31.04 2.21
N ILE A 3 78.43 30.94 1.33
CA ILE A 3 77.24 30.11 1.58
C ILE A 3 77.57 28.61 1.53
N LEU A 4 78.42 28.19 0.58
CA LEU A 4 78.88 26.80 0.50
C LEU A 4 79.71 26.42 1.72
N ALA A 5 80.67 27.27 2.11
CA ALA A 5 81.46 27.07 3.33
C ALA A 5 80.59 27.03 4.60
N PHE A 6 79.50 27.81 4.66
CA PHE A 6 78.53 27.74 5.74
C PHE A 6 77.72 26.43 5.72
N LEU A 7 77.19 26.03 4.56
CA LEU A 7 76.44 24.78 4.40
C LEU A 7 77.29 23.52 4.66
N GLU A 8 78.60 23.62 4.47
CA GLU A 8 79.58 22.60 4.81
C GLU A 8 79.89 22.55 6.31
N SER A 9 79.73 23.66 7.02
CA SER A 9 79.94 23.72 8.45
C SER A 9 78.89 22.86 9.20
N PRO A 10 79.21 22.36 10.40
CA PRO A 10 78.22 21.67 11.23
C PRO A 10 76.99 22.54 11.51
N GLY A 11 77.13 23.88 11.50
CA GLY A 11 76.01 24.81 11.63
C GLY A 11 75.06 24.82 10.42
N GLY A 12 75.60 24.79 9.20
CA GLY A 12 74.79 24.70 7.98
C GLY A 12 74.07 23.36 7.82
N LEU A 13 74.74 22.27 8.20
CA LEU A 13 74.14 20.93 8.27
C LEU A 13 73.03 20.85 9.34
N ALA A 14 73.21 21.51 10.48
CA ALA A 14 72.16 21.62 11.49
C ALA A 14 70.91 22.33 10.92
N VAL A 15 71.08 23.44 10.19
CA VAL A 15 69.97 24.17 9.55
C VAL A 15 69.22 23.30 8.54
N LEU A 16 69.92 22.55 7.68
CA LEU A 16 69.28 21.67 6.69
C LEU A 16 68.45 20.56 7.35
N HIS A 17 68.97 19.92 8.40
CA HIS A 17 68.24 18.89 9.13
C HIS A 17 67.09 19.44 9.99
N SER A 18 67.23 20.66 10.54
CA SER A 18 66.14 21.38 11.19
C SER A 18 65.01 21.67 10.20
N LEU A 19 65.35 22.14 9.00
CA LEU A 19 64.36 22.41 7.95
C LEU A 19 63.64 21.12 7.53
N GLN A 20 64.37 20.01 7.39
CA GLN A 20 63.79 18.70 7.12
C GLN A 20 62.81 18.28 8.23
N ALA A 21 63.19 18.42 9.50
CA ALA A 21 62.33 18.09 10.64
C ALA A 21 61.03 18.93 10.66
N VAL A 22 61.14 20.23 10.39
CA VAL A 22 59.98 21.13 10.31
C VAL A 22 59.02 20.69 9.20
N LEU A 23 59.54 20.39 8.01
CA LEU A 23 58.70 19.97 6.88
C LEU A 23 57.96 18.65 7.14
N PHE A 24 58.61 17.68 7.79
CA PHE A 24 57.93 16.43 8.18
C PHE A 24 56.94 16.61 9.34
N SER A 25 57.19 17.54 10.27
CA SER A 25 56.25 17.88 11.33
C SER A 25 54.93 18.42 10.78
N ILE A 26 54.98 19.25 9.72
CA ILE A 26 53.78 19.72 9.01
C ILE A 26 53.01 18.52 8.42
N MET A 27 53.71 17.55 7.83
CA MET A 27 53.08 16.34 7.30
C MET A 27 52.47 15.46 8.40
N VAL A 28 53.13 15.34 9.56
CA VAL A 28 52.58 14.65 10.74
C VAL A 28 51.27 15.31 11.17
N TYR A 29 51.24 16.64 11.26
CA TYR A 29 50.04 17.38 11.66
C TYR A 29 48.87 17.14 10.70
N ILE A 30 49.11 17.25 9.38
CA ILE A 30 48.08 17.03 8.35
C ILE A 30 47.54 15.61 8.43
N LEU A 31 48.42 14.61 8.50
CA LEU A 31 48.04 13.20 8.55
C LEU A 31 47.31 12.84 9.85
N ALA A 32 47.74 13.41 10.98
CA ALA A 32 47.10 13.18 12.27
C ALA A 32 45.70 13.80 12.31
N ALA A 33 45.54 15.03 11.81
CA ALA A 33 44.25 15.69 11.71
C ALA A 33 43.28 14.90 10.83
N GLU A 34 43.75 14.44 9.67
CA GLU A 34 42.92 13.63 8.76
C GLU A 34 42.59 12.25 9.34
N TYR A 35 43.54 11.60 10.03
CA TYR A 35 43.29 10.33 10.70
C TYR A 35 42.24 10.47 11.81
N TRP A 36 42.33 11.53 12.62
CA TRP A 36 41.32 11.83 13.65
C TRP A 36 39.94 12.09 13.04
N ARG A 37 39.89 12.74 11.87
CA ARG A 37 38.64 13.05 11.18
C ARG A 37 37.99 11.82 10.53
N THR A 38 38.78 10.93 9.93
CA THR A 38 38.28 9.87 9.06
C THR A 38 38.34 8.47 9.66
N GLY A 39 39.19 8.24 10.67
CA GLY A 39 39.47 6.90 11.20
C GLY A 39 40.18 5.97 10.19
N ASP A 40 40.70 6.49 9.07
CA ASP A 40 41.27 5.68 8.01
C ASP A 40 42.61 5.05 8.43
N SER A 41 42.58 3.75 8.70
CA SER A 41 43.75 2.96 9.09
C SER A 41 44.92 3.00 8.10
N SER A 42 44.69 3.36 6.84
CA SER A 42 45.75 3.51 5.83
C SER A 42 46.72 4.65 6.16
N LEU A 43 46.25 5.68 6.88
CA LEU A 43 47.03 6.87 7.23
C LEU A 43 48.01 6.62 8.36
N VAL A 44 47.77 5.61 9.20
CA VAL A 44 48.60 5.28 10.38
C VAL A 44 50.05 5.05 9.98
N TYR A 45 50.29 4.33 8.87
CA TYR A 45 51.64 4.04 8.41
C TYR A 45 52.33 5.24 7.77
N LYS A 46 51.57 6.14 7.11
CA LYS A 46 52.10 7.42 6.62
C LYS A 46 52.50 8.31 7.81
N LEU A 47 51.67 8.32 8.86
CA LEU A 47 51.88 9.08 10.09
C LEU A 47 53.11 8.59 10.87
N LEU A 48 53.22 7.28 11.10
CA LEU A 48 54.36 6.67 11.78
C LEU A 48 55.66 6.95 11.04
N ALA A 49 55.69 6.76 9.71
CA ALA A 49 56.87 7.07 8.90
C ALA A 49 57.27 8.55 9.00
N SER A 50 56.30 9.47 8.94
CA SER A 50 56.55 10.92 9.07
C SER A 50 57.09 11.30 10.46
N CYS A 51 56.53 10.70 11.51
CA CYS A 51 56.96 10.92 12.89
C CYS A 51 58.40 10.43 13.09
N SER A 52 58.72 9.21 12.64
CA SER A 52 60.06 8.65 12.74
C SER A 52 61.10 9.52 12.00
N ILE A 53 60.79 10.04 10.80
CA ILE A 53 61.71 10.91 10.05
C ILE A 53 61.89 12.26 10.77
N THR A 54 60.83 12.81 11.34
CA THR A 54 60.88 14.07 12.11
C THR A 54 61.84 13.94 13.29
N VAL A 55 61.73 12.85 14.05
CA VAL A 55 62.58 12.58 15.22
C VAL A 55 64.03 12.38 14.81
N ILE A 56 64.32 11.61 13.75
CA ILE A 56 65.70 11.44 13.25
C ILE A 56 66.29 12.78 12.81
N SER A 57 65.55 13.54 12.00
CA SER A 57 66.05 14.80 11.42
C SER A 57 66.30 15.83 12.53
N GLY A 58 65.37 15.95 13.48
CA GLY A 58 65.53 16.82 14.65
C GLY A 58 66.71 16.39 15.53
N GLY A 59 66.84 15.09 15.82
CA GLY A 59 67.98 14.56 16.58
C GLY A 59 69.32 14.82 15.89
N THR A 60 69.39 14.64 14.57
CA THR A 60 70.60 14.93 13.77
C THR A 60 70.94 16.42 13.81
N ALA A 61 69.94 17.29 13.72
CA ALA A 61 70.13 18.73 13.84
C ALA A 61 70.67 19.13 15.22
N VAL A 62 70.13 18.54 16.30
CA VAL A 62 70.62 18.78 17.67
C VAL A 62 72.06 18.33 17.83
N ILE A 63 72.43 17.15 17.32
CA ILE A 63 73.81 16.64 17.36
C ILE A 63 74.77 17.61 16.65
N ASN A 64 74.42 18.06 15.45
CA ASN A 64 75.23 19.01 14.71
C ASN A 64 75.33 20.37 15.42
N THR A 65 74.25 20.83 16.06
CA THR A 65 74.22 22.08 16.82
C THR A 65 75.11 22.00 18.07
N LEU A 66 75.06 20.88 18.80
CA LEU A 66 75.93 20.63 19.96
C LEU A 66 77.41 20.55 19.57
N SER A 67 77.71 20.01 18.39
CA SER A 67 79.06 20.01 17.85
C SER A 67 79.59 21.42 17.57
N VAL A 68 78.75 22.35 17.10
CA VAL A 68 79.12 23.76 16.90
C VAL A 68 79.31 24.49 18.23
N LEU A 69 78.34 24.36 19.14
CA LEU A 69 78.27 25.19 20.35
C LEU A 69 79.22 24.73 21.46
N TYR A 70 79.42 23.42 21.60
CA TYR A 70 80.15 22.84 22.73
C TYR A 70 81.36 21.98 22.31
N GLY A 71 81.63 21.86 21.00
CA GLY A 71 82.73 21.02 20.49
C GLY A 71 82.54 19.53 20.76
N ILE A 72 81.34 19.10 21.16
CA ILE A 72 81.06 17.71 21.53
C ILE A 72 80.77 16.88 20.27
N THR A 73 81.67 15.98 19.90
CA THR A 73 81.46 14.99 18.83
C THR A 73 80.72 13.76 19.38
N VAL A 74 79.43 13.91 19.70
CA VAL A 74 78.58 12.81 20.20
C VAL A 74 78.45 11.65 19.18
N SER A 75 78.67 11.94 17.89
CA SER A 75 78.26 11.07 16.78
C SER A 75 79.13 9.82 16.56
N GLU A 76 80.35 9.72 17.10
CA GLU A 76 81.34 8.78 16.53
C GLU A 76 81.41 7.41 17.21
N LYS A 77 80.89 7.24 18.44
CA LYS A 77 81.08 5.99 19.22
C LYS A 77 79.93 4.98 19.18
N PHE A 78 78.66 5.40 19.09
CA PHE A 78 77.51 4.47 19.27
C PHE A 78 76.34 4.67 18.30
N PHE A 79 76.15 5.86 17.73
CA PHE A 79 74.90 6.25 17.07
C PHE A 79 74.79 6.08 15.53
N PRO A 80 75.87 6.09 14.71
CA PRO A 80 75.71 6.17 13.25
C PRO A 80 74.99 4.99 12.62
N LEU A 81 75.32 3.79 13.11
CA LEU A 81 74.75 2.53 12.68
C LEU A 81 73.25 2.51 12.99
N MET A 82 72.87 2.96 14.18
CA MET A 82 71.48 2.99 14.66
C MET A 82 70.63 3.93 13.80
N PHE A 83 71.12 5.15 13.51
CA PHE A 83 70.42 6.10 12.66
C PHE A 83 70.26 5.58 11.23
N ASN A 84 71.30 4.95 10.67
CA ASN A 84 71.26 4.37 9.34
C ASN A 84 70.25 3.22 9.23
N ALA A 85 70.17 2.35 10.24
CA ALA A 85 69.18 1.26 10.30
C ALA A 85 67.75 1.77 10.50
N LEU A 86 67.55 2.79 11.34
CA LEU A 86 66.24 3.41 11.54
C LEU A 86 65.75 4.07 10.24
N PHE A 87 66.66 4.70 9.49
CA PHE A 87 66.36 5.26 8.18
C PHE A 87 66.00 4.19 7.13
N ALA A 88 66.65 3.02 7.18
CA ALA A 88 66.36 1.89 6.29
C ALA A 88 64.96 1.31 6.54
N LEU A 89 64.59 1.16 7.81
CA LEU A 89 63.25 0.74 8.21
C LEU A 89 62.19 1.75 7.76
N ILE A 90 62.46 3.04 7.94
CA ILE A 90 61.57 4.12 7.48
C ILE A 90 61.31 4.04 5.98
N VAL A 91 62.32 3.80 5.15
CA VAL A 91 62.16 3.68 3.69
C VAL A 91 61.19 2.55 3.32
N LEU A 92 61.24 1.41 4.03
CA LEU A 92 60.31 0.30 3.85
C LEU A 92 58.90 0.64 4.37
N PHE A 93 58.80 1.33 5.52
CA PHE A 93 57.53 1.84 6.04
C PHE A 93 56.86 2.78 5.05
N LEU A 94 57.64 3.70 4.46
CA LEU A 94 57.18 4.68 3.49
C LEU A 94 56.75 3.98 2.20
N ALA A 95 57.52 3.00 1.71
CA ALA A 95 57.12 2.20 0.56
C ALA A 95 55.77 1.53 0.80
N ARG A 96 55.62 0.83 1.93
CA ARG A 96 54.34 0.21 2.31
C ARG A 96 53.22 1.23 2.40
N ALA A 97 53.43 2.35 3.08
CA ALA A 97 52.42 3.38 3.31
C ALA A 97 51.84 3.97 2.01
N PHE A 98 52.64 4.03 0.93
CA PHE A 98 52.19 4.60 -0.35
C PHE A 98 51.82 3.56 -1.42
N THR A 99 52.19 2.29 -1.25
CA THR A 99 51.87 1.24 -2.23
C THR A 99 50.79 0.27 -1.76
N TYR A 100 50.64 0.04 -0.45
CA TYR A 100 49.81 -1.03 0.12
C TYR A 100 48.38 -1.05 -0.45
N GLU A 101 47.72 0.11 -0.53
CA GLU A 101 46.35 0.22 -1.03
C GLU A 101 46.19 -0.15 -2.51
N HIS A 102 47.28 -0.05 -3.27
CA HIS A 102 47.31 -0.25 -4.72
C HIS A 102 47.78 -1.67 -5.11
N VAL A 103 48.19 -2.49 -4.13
CA VAL A 103 48.61 -3.87 -4.39
C VAL A 103 47.41 -4.81 -4.39
N VAL A 104 47.30 -5.64 -5.43
CA VAL A 104 46.21 -6.63 -5.58
C VAL A 104 46.24 -7.68 -4.47
N ASN A 105 47.42 -8.19 -4.10
CA ASN A 105 47.58 -9.18 -3.01
C ASN A 105 48.27 -8.56 -1.79
N ARG A 106 47.45 -7.95 -0.92
CA ARG A 106 47.91 -7.23 0.29
C ARG A 106 48.66 -8.12 1.28
N ARG A 107 48.22 -9.39 1.45
CA ARG A 107 48.85 -10.34 2.39
C ARG A 107 50.27 -10.72 1.96
N ARG A 108 50.48 -11.05 0.68
CA ARG A 108 51.83 -11.35 0.16
C ARG A 108 52.74 -10.13 0.26
N PHE A 109 52.22 -8.95 -0.05
CA PHE A 109 52.99 -7.71 0.05
C PHE A 109 53.38 -7.38 1.49
N GLU A 110 52.49 -7.60 2.46
CA GLU A 110 52.84 -7.44 3.87
C GLU A 110 53.92 -8.39 4.32
N VAL A 111 53.82 -9.68 3.98
CA VAL A 111 54.86 -10.66 4.31
C VAL A 111 56.20 -10.19 3.76
N ILE A 112 56.23 -9.75 2.50
CA ILE A 112 57.44 -9.23 1.85
C ILE A 112 58.03 -8.02 2.59
N ILE A 113 57.20 -7.04 2.96
CA ILE A 113 57.68 -5.85 3.70
C ILE A 113 58.18 -6.23 5.09
N HIS A 114 57.48 -7.08 5.84
CA HIS A 114 57.91 -7.52 7.17
C HIS A 114 59.19 -8.35 7.11
N SER A 115 59.31 -9.25 6.13
CA SER A 115 60.56 -9.98 5.87
C SER A 115 61.71 -9.04 5.53
N GLY A 116 61.46 -7.99 4.73
CA GLY A 116 62.43 -6.94 4.45
C GLY A 116 62.87 -6.18 5.71
N MET A 117 61.91 -5.78 6.57
CA MET A 117 62.21 -5.10 7.84
C MET A 117 63.02 -5.99 8.79
N ALA A 118 62.67 -7.27 8.90
CA ALA A 118 63.41 -8.24 9.70
C ALA A 118 64.84 -8.43 9.17
N LEU A 119 65.01 -8.46 7.85
CA LEU A 119 66.31 -8.58 7.20
C LEU A 119 67.18 -7.32 7.44
N VAL A 120 66.59 -6.13 7.36
CA VAL A 120 67.26 -4.86 7.74
C VAL A 120 67.72 -4.88 9.19
N ALA A 121 66.87 -5.32 10.12
CA ALA A 121 67.21 -5.41 11.54
C ALA A 121 68.33 -6.43 11.79
N ALA A 122 68.28 -7.60 11.15
CA ALA A 122 69.32 -8.62 11.25
C ALA A 122 70.65 -8.12 10.68
N PHE A 123 70.64 -7.48 9.50
CA PHE A 123 71.82 -6.91 8.87
C PHE A 123 72.43 -5.79 9.74
N TYR A 124 71.59 -4.97 10.37
CA TYR A 124 72.03 -3.96 11.33
C TYR A 124 72.80 -4.56 12.50
N ILE A 125 72.23 -5.58 13.16
CA ILE A 125 72.88 -6.25 14.30
C ILE A 125 74.23 -6.82 13.87
N LEU A 126 74.29 -7.50 12.72
CA LEU A 126 75.53 -8.06 12.17
C LEU A 126 76.58 -6.96 11.87
N SER A 127 76.15 -5.86 11.25
CA SER A 127 77.02 -4.73 10.96
C SER A 127 77.52 -4.03 12.23
N GLN A 128 76.73 -4.03 13.32
CA GLN A 128 77.12 -3.47 14.61
C GLN A 128 78.14 -4.35 15.33
N VAL A 129 77.94 -5.67 15.31
CA VAL A 129 78.92 -6.63 15.85
C VAL A 129 80.25 -6.54 15.09
N TYR A 130 80.19 -6.44 13.75
CA TYR A 130 81.38 -6.22 12.92
C TYR A 130 82.08 -4.89 13.23
N TRP A 131 81.33 -3.81 13.45
CA TRP A 131 81.93 -2.53 13.81
C TRP A 131 82.65 -2.60 15.16
N LEU A 132 82.04 -3.23 16.16
CA LEU A 132 82.64 -3.40 17.49
C LEU A 132 83.91 -4.25 17.44
N SER A 133 84.04 -5.20 16.51
CA SER A 133 85.24 -6.04 16.39
C SER A 133 86.40 -5.37 15.65
N VAL A 134 86.13 -4.43 14.75
CA VAL A 134 87.15 -3.72 13.94
C VAL A 134 87.49 -2.33 14.49
N TYR A 135 86.74 -1.86 15.49
CA TYR A 135 86.90 -0.51 16.03
C TYR A 135 88.27 -0.26 16.67
N SER A 136 88.88 0.88 16.28
CA SER A 136 90.09 1.42 16.89
C SER A 136 89.87 2.88 17.32
N PRO A 137 90.41 3.35 18.47
CA PRO A 137 90.28 4.74 18.89
C PRO A 137 90.77 5.73 17.82
N GLY A 138 89.88 6.63 17.38
CA GLY A 138 90.16 7.61 16.32
C GLY A 138 89.63 7.23 14.93
N MET A 139 89.07 6.02 14.75
CA MET A 139 88.46 5.61 13.49
C MET A 139 87.07 6.21 13.30
N LEU A 140 86.88 6.99 12.23
CA LEU A 140 85.57 7.55 11.87
C LEU A 140 84.71 6.48 11.18
N PHE A 141 83.53 6.21 11.74
CA PHE A 141 82.58 5.25 11.15
C PHE A 141 82.24 5.59 9.69
N ILE A 142 82.14 6.87 9.35
CA ILE A 142 81.81 7.32 7.99
C ILE A 142 82.86 6.91 6.94
N LYS A 143 84.10 6.63 7.35
CA LYS A 143 85.20 6.14 6.50
C LYS A 143 85.48 4.64 6.67
N SER A 144 84.55 3.91 7.29
CA SER A 144 84.73 2.48 7.57
C SER A 144 84.17 1.58 6.47
N GLY A 145 84.75 0.38 6.32
CA GLY A 145 84.18 -0.67 5.47
C GLY A 145 82.76 -1.09 5.90
N ALA A 146 82.45 -0.99 7.19
CA ALA A 146 81.11 -1.24 7.73
C ALA A 146 80.06 -0.26 7.15
N GLN A 147 80.43 1.01 6.97
CA GLN A 147 79.56 2.01 6.36
C GLN A 147 79.28 1.72 4.87
N ILE A 148 80.29 1.24 4.13
CA ILE A 148 80.14 0.84 2.71
C ILE A 148 79.20 -0.36 2.60
N LEU A 149 79.39 -1.38 3.43
CA LEU A 149 78.54 -2.57 3.47
C LEU A 149 77.08 -2.20 3.77
N PHE A 150 76.85 -1.39 4.80
CA PHE A 150 75.52 -0.92 5.14
C PHE A 150 74.88 -0.08 4.03
N SER A 151 75.63 0.84 3.45
CA SER A 151 75.09 1.74 2.43
C SER A 151 74.74 1.00 1.14
N SER A 152 75.53 -0.03 0.78
CA SER A 152 75.24 -0.92 -0.34
C SER A 152 73.97 -1.72 -0.11
N PHE A 153 73.81 -2.30 1.08
CA PHE A 153 72.59 -3.00 1.48
C PHE A 153 71.35 -2.09 1.47
N PHE A 154 71.50 -0.85 1.95
CA PHE A 154 70.44 0.16 1.92
C PHE A 154 69.99 0.49 0.50
N ILE A 155 70.94 0.64 -0.45
CA ILE A 155 70.62 0.91 -1.86
C ILE A 155 69.79 -0.24 -2.47
N VAL A 156 70.05 -1.49 -2.11
CA VAL A 156 69.25 -2.64 -2.54
C VAL A 156 67.82 -2.54 -2.01
N MET A 157 67.64 -2.25 -0.71
CA MET A 157 66.31 -2.05 -0.12
C MET A 157 65.57 -0.85 -0.73
N LEU A 158 66.28 0.24 -1.02
CA LEU A 158 65.71 1.41 -1.66
C LEU A 158 65.27 1.12 -3.11
N SER A 159 66.08 0.36 -3.86
CA SER A 159 65.75 -0.09 -5.22
C SER A 159 64.51 -0.96 -5.23
N PHE A 160 64.37 -1.83 -4.22
CA PHE A 160 63.17 -2.62 -3.99
C PHE A 160 61.94 -1.73 -3.74
N SER A 161 62.04 -0.76 -2.83
CA SER A 161 60.97 0.22 -2.57
C SER A 161 60.56 1.00 -3.83
N ILE A 162 61.53 1.45 -4.62
CA ILE A 162 61.30 2.14 -5.90
C ILE A 162 60.59 1.21 -6.90
N TYR A 163 60.98 -0.06 -6.99
CA TYR A 163 60.35 -1.03 -7.87
C TYR A 163 58.86 -1.25 -7.53
N TYR A 164 58.52 -1.46 -6.26
CA TYR A 164 57.10 -1.63 -5.86
C TYR A 164 56.29 -0.37 -6.10
N LEU A 165 56.88 0.79 -5.81
CA LEU A 165 56.23 2.07 -6.06
C LEU A 165 55.90 2.27 -7.55
N THR A 166 56.87 1.98 -8.42
CA THR A 166 56.70 2.14 -9.87
C THR A 166 55.75 1.12 -10.49
N ARG A 167 55.70 -0.09 -9.92
CA ARG A 167 54.84 -1.19 -10.40
C ARG A 167 53.37 -1.00 -10.01
N PHE A 168 53.08 -0.63 -8.77
CA PHE A 168 51.71 -0.64 -8.25
C PHE A 168 51.05 0.75 -8.24
N ARG A 169 51.83 1.83 -8.14
CA ARG A 169 51.27 3.17 -8.05
C ARG A 169 51.26 3.87 -9.41
N LYS A 170 50.07 4.11 -9.96
CA LYS A 170 49.91 4.88 -11.21
C LYS A 170 49.82 6.38 -10.96
N LYS A 171 49.05 6.80 -9.95
CA LYS A 171 48.82 8.22 -9.63
C LYS A 171 49.97 8.81 -8.81
N TYR A 172 50.38 10.03 -9.16
CA TYR A 172 51.50 10.75 -8.56
C TYR A 172 52.82 9.95 -8.45
N ARG A 173 53.00 8.95 -9.31
CA ARG A 173 54.19 8.07 -9.33
C ARG A 173 55.48 8.86 -9.44
N LEU A 174 55.52 9.85 -10.33
CA LEU A 174 56.71 10.66 -10.60
C LEU A 174 57.18 11.42 -9.35
N ARG A 175 56.25 12.01 -8.59
CA ARG A 175 56.57 12.77 -7.36
C ARG A 175 57.17 11.88 -6.28
N LEU A 176 56.58 10.70 -6.06
CA LEU A 176 57.16 9.76 -5.10
C LEU A 176 58.49 9.19 -5.57
N LEU A 177 58.62 8.89 -6.86
CA LEU A 177 59.88 8.45 -7.44
C LEU A 177 60.99 9.50 -7.26
N THR A 178 60.70 10.78 -7.48
CA THR A 178 61.67 11.86 -7.24
C THR A 178 62.11 11.95 -5.78
N GLY A 179 61.20 11.70 -4.82
CA GLY A 179 61.57 11.65 -3.40
C GLY A 179 62.43 10.43 -3.06
N PHE A 180 62.10 9.23 -3.52
CA PHE A 180 62.95 8.05 -3.29
C PHE A 180 64.29 8.14 -4.04
N ALA A 181 64.32 8.73 -5.23
CA ALA A 181 65.55 8.95 -5.99
C ALA A 181 66.49 9.95 -5.28
N SER A 182 65.94 10.97 -4.61
CA SER A 182 66.77 11.91 -3.85
C SER A 182 67.44 11.24 -2.64
N ILE A 183 66.77 10.27 -2.01
CA ILE A 183 67.37 9.40 -0.99
C ILE A 183 68.49 8.53 -1.60
N ALA A 184 68.28 7.99 -2.80
CA ALA A 184 69.27 7.17 -3.50
C ALA A 184 70.55 7.96 -3.78
N VAL A 185 70.40 9.19 -4.27
CA VAL A 185 71.52 10.12 -4.52
C VAL A 185 72.28 10.40 -3.24
N ALA A 186 71.60 10.72 -2.14
CA ALA A 186 72.25 10.93 -0.85
C ALA A 186 73.06 9.69 -0.41
N GLN A 187 72.53 8.48 -0.63
CA GLN A 187 73.21 7.25 -0.23
C GLN A 187 74.39 6.86 -1.13
N ILE A 188 74.31 7.12 -2.44
CA ILE A 188 75.45 6.93 -3.36
C ILE A 188 76.60 7.85 -2.95
N ILE A 189 76.30 9.10 -2.60
CA ILE A 189 77.31 10.05 -2.10
C ILE A 189 77.94 9.55 -0.80
N VAL A 190 77.16 8.95 0.10
CA VAL A 190 77.67 8.35 1.35
C VAL A 190 78.68 7.23 1.06
N VAL A 191 78.40 6.35 0.09
CA VAL A 191 79.34 5.30 -0.34
C VAL A 191 80.62 5.91 -0.90
N TYR A 192 80.50 6.93 -1.76
CA TYR A 192 81.63 7.63 -2.35
C TYR A 192 82.53 8.29 -1.30
N ILE A 193 81.93 8.93 -0.28
CA ILE A 193 82.64 9.55 0.85
C ILE A 193 83.40 8.50 1.67
N ALA A 194 82.82 7.32 1.84
CA ALA A 194 83.44 6.25 2.61
C ALA A 194 84.62 5.58 1.88
N ALA A 195 84.62 5.58 0.55
CA ALA A 195 85.64 4.93 -0.28
C ALA A 195 86.85 5.82 -0.62
N ASN A 196 86.72 7.15 -0.50
CA ASN A 196 87.75 8.10 -0.94
C ASN A 196 88.27 8.96 0.23
N GLU A 197 89.59 9.20 0.25
CA GLU A 197 90.21 10.02 1.31
C GLU A 197 89.93 11.52 1.16
N GLN A 198 89.87 12.01 -0.08
CA GLN A 198 89.52 13.39 -0.44
C GLN A 198 88.08 13.48 -0.96
N VAL A 199 87.28 14.35 -0.35
CA VAL A 199 85.87 14.55 -0.69
C VAL A 199 85.67 15.97 -1.19
N HIS A 200 85.02 16.13 -2.35
CA HIS A 200 84.67 17.44 -2.86
C HIS A 200 83.57 18.08 -1.98
N PRO A 201 83.74 19.33 -1.50
CA PRO A 201 82.82 19.92 -0.52
C PRO A 201 81.34 20.00 -0.94
N LEU A 202 81.07 20.25 -2.23
CA LEU A 202 79.73 20.16 -2.85
C LEU A 202 78.98 18.85 -2.56
N LEU A 203 79.67 17.70 -2.51
CA LEU A 203 79.02 16.40 -2.29
C LEU A 203 78.45 16.29 -0.88
N THR A 204 79.11 16.86 0.12
CA THR A 204 78.63 16.90 1.50
C THR A 204 77.34 17.71 1.62
N VAL A 205 77.25 18.85 0.91
CA VAL A 205 76.05 19.69 0.86
C VAL A 205 74.91 18.96 0.13
N ILE A 206 75.18 18.32 -1.02
CA ILE A 206 74.15 17.57 -1.78
C ILE A 206 73.61 16.40 -0.95
N LYS A 207 74.45 15.69 -0.19
CA LYS A 207 74.01 14.60 0.71
C LYS A 207 72.98 15.09 1.74
N ALA A 208 73.16 16.29 2.30
CA ALA A 208 72.24 16.85 3.29
C ALA A 208 71.01 17.50 2.64
N ALA A 209 71.14 18.07 1.44
CA ALA A 209 70.06 18.77 0.75
C ALA A 209 69.14 17.85 -0.06
N ALA A 210 69.63 16.76 -0.65
CA ALA A 210 68.82 15.87 -1.49
C ALA A 210 67.63 15.24 -0.73
N PRO A 211 67.74 14.80 0.53
CA PRO A 211 66.60 14.31 1.32
C PRO A 211 65.52 15.36 1.59
N LEU A 212 65.79 16.66 1.42
CA LEU A 212 64.80 17.73 1.59
C LEU A 212 63.67 17.67 0.53
N LEU A 213 63.91 17.01 -0.61
CA LEU A 213 62.87 16.74 -1.61
C LEU A 213 61.81 15.75 -1.14
N VAL A 214 62.14 14.87 -0.18
CA VAL A 214 61.22 13.85 0.33
C VAL A 214 59.99 14.49 0.99
N PRO A 215 60.10 15.32 2.03
CA PRO A 215 58.91 15.89 2.66
C PRO A 215 58.11 16.76 1.69
N LEU A 216 58.77 17.48 0.78
CA LEU A 216 58.09 18.30 -0.23
C LEU A 216 57.23 17.45 -1.18
N MET A 217 57.81 16.38 -1.75
CA MET A 217 57.11 15.53 -2.71
C MET A 217 56.01 14.71 -2.04
N PHE A 218 56.28 14.17 -0.85
CA PHE A 218 55.34 13.32 -0.12
C PHE A 218 54.15 14.11 0.43
N THR A 219 54.39 15.28 1.02
CA THR A 219 53.32 16.18 1.48
C THR A 219 52.44 16.63 0.31
N SER A 220 53.05 16.98 -0.83
CA SER A 220 52.29 17.37 -2.03
C SER A 220 51.37 16.25 -2.55
N VAL A 221 51.78 15.00 -2.39
CA VAL A 221 50.97 13.84 -2.77
C VAL A 221 49.80 13.65 -1.82
N VAL A 222 50.05 13.66 -0.51
CA VAL A 222 49.00 13.52 0.52
C VAL A 222 47.96 14.63 0.39
N PHE A 223 48.42 15.87 0.18
CA PHE A 223 47.52 17.02 0.01
C PHE A 223 46.62 16.88 -1.21
N LYS A 224 47.16 16.43 -2.34
CA LYS A 224 46.35 16.18 -3.54
C LYS A 224 45.35 15.03 -3.35
N GLU A 225 45.75 13.94 -2.71
CA GLU A 225 44.82 12.83 -2.39
C GLU A 225 43.66 13.30 -1.49
N LEU A 226 43.94 14.18 -0.53
CA LEU A 226 42.93 14.73 0.37
C LEU A 226 41.94 15.64 -0.37
N ILE A 227 42.42 16.53 -1.25
CA ILE A 227 41.56 17.38 -2.09
C ILE A 227 40.62 16.52 -2.94
N GLU A 228 41.16 15.48 -3.59
CA GLU A 228 40.34 14.61 -4.44
C GLU A 228 39.27 13.85 -3.67
N ARG A 229 39.59 13.38 -2.45
CA ARG A 229 38.59 12.77 -1.56
C ARG A 229 37.47 13.76 -1.21
N VAL A 230 37.81 15.00 -0.85
CA VAL A 230 36.81 16.04 -0.53
C VAL A 230 35.94 16.39 -1.73
N VAL A 231 36.54 16.57 -2.92
CA VAL A 231 35.77 16.84 -4.15
C VAL A 231 34.79 15.71 -4.45
N SER A 232 35.25 14.44 -4.38
CA SER A 232 34.37 13.29 -4.63
C SER A 232 33.21 13.18 -3.62
N LEU A 233 33.45 13.60 -2.37
CA LEU A 233 32.41 13.62 -1.33
C LEU A 233 31.37 14.71 -1.63
N VAL A 234 31.80 15.90 -2.05
CA VAL A 234 30.90 16.99 -2.44
C VAL A 234 30.05 16.57 -3.65
N ASP A 235 30.64 15.94 -4.67
CA ASP A 235 29.90 15.43 -5.83
C ASP A 235 28.88 14.36 -5.43
N SER A 236 29.25 13.43 -4.54
CA SER A 236 28.34 12.39 -4.03
C SER A 236 27.18 12.97 -3.21
N ILE A 237 27.44 14.03 -2.44
CA ILE A 237 26.41 14.76 -1.68
C ILE A 237 25.45 15.46 -2.65
N ARG A 238 25.97 16.14 -3.68
CA ARG A 238 25.14 16.80 -4.72
C ARG A 238 24.20 15.81 -5.40
N LEU A 239 24.71 14.65 -5.83
CA LEU A 239 23.90 13.60 -6.45
C LEU A 239 22.79 13.08 -5.51
N THR A 240 23.11 12.88 -4.22
CA THR A 240 22.10 12.48 -3.22
C THR A 240 21.00 13.53 -3.08
N PHE A 241 21.32 14.83 -3.13
CA PHE A 241 20.32 15.90 -3.07
C PHE A 241 19.42 15.96 -4.31
N GLU A 242 19.99 15.78 -5.50
CA GLU A 242 19.20 15.70 -6.73
C GLU A 242 18.19 14.55 -6.67
N GLN A 243 18.62 13.37 -6.23
CA GLN A 243 17.74 12.21 -6.02
C GLN A 243 16.65 12.48 -4.97
N GLN A 244 17.01 13.12 -3.86
CA GLN A 244 16.05 13.46 -2.80
C GLN A 244 15.00 14.47 -3.29
N ARG A 245 15.37 15.42 -4.13
CA ARG A 245 14.46 16.40 -4.74
C ARG A 245 13.50 15.72 -5.71
N GLU A 246 13.97 14.78 -6.53
CA GLU A 246 13.13 13.99 -7.43
C GLU A 246 12.09 13.18 -6.64
N LEU A 247 12.53 12.47 -5.59
CA LEU A 247 11.66 11.71 -4.70
C LEU A 247 10.60 12.62 -4.02
N THR A 248 10.99 13.84 -3.64
CA THR A 248 10.08 14.82 -3.03
C THR A 248 8.98 15.23 -4.02
N ASN A 249 9.33 15.49 -5.27
CA ASN A 249 8.35 15.83 -6.31
C ASN A 249 7.39 14.66 -6.59
N GLU A 250 7.89 13.44 -6.58
CA GLU A 250 7.08 12.23 -6.75
C GLU A 250 6.09 12.06 -5.57
N LEU A 251 6.54 12.28 -4.34
CA LEU A 251 5.67 12.27 -3.15
C LEU A 251 4.58 13.36 -3.20
N ILE A 252 4.89 14.55 -3.71
CA ILE A 252 3.88 15.61 -3.92
C ILE A 252 2.82 15.16 -4.93
N ARG A 253 3.24 14.53 -6.04
CA ARG A 253 2.30 13.98 -7.04
C ARG A 253 1.42 12.90 -6.45
N ILE A 254 2.01 11.92 -5.75
CA ILE A 254 1.26 10.86 -5.07
C ILE A 254 0.26 11.45 -4.06
N GLY A 255 0.66 12.47 -3.29
CA GLY A 255 -0.23 13.15 -2.36
C GLY A 255 -1.43 13.82 -3.06
N SER A 256 -1.18 14.48 -4.20
CA SER A 256 -2.24 15.09 -5.02
C SER A 256 -3.19 14.05 -5.61
N ASP A 257 -2.65 12.98 -6.20
CA ASP A 257 -3.45 11.90 -6.79
C ASP A 257 -4.31 11.23 -5.70
N LEU A 258 -3.72 10.97 -4.54
CA LEU A 258 -4.42 10.38 -3.39
C LEU A 258 -5.53 11.30 -2.85
N SER A 259 -5.31 12.63 -2.84
CA SER A 259 -6.35 13.60 -2.48
C SER A 259 -7.52 13.56 -3.47
N SER A 260 -7.24 13.54 -4.78
CA SER A 260 -8.29 13.47 -5.80
C SER A 260 -9.07 12.15 -5.74
N MET A 261 -8.39 11.06 -5.42
CA MET A 261 -9.00 9.75 -5.21
C MET A 261 -9.91 9.77 -3.99
N SER A 262 -9.46 10.37 -2.88
CA SER A 262 -10.23 10.56 -1.65
C SER A 262 -11.53 11.34 -1.92
N ASP A 263 -11.45 12.48 -2.60
CA ASP A 263 -12.63 13.28 -2.96
C ASP A 263 -13.62 12.48 -3.81
N THR A 264 -13.11 11.69 -4.76
CA THR A 264 -13.94 10.84 -5.63
C THR A 264 -14.60 9.71 -4.84
N LEU A 265 -13.88 9.09 -3.90
CA LEU A 265 -14.42 8.04 -3.01
C LEU A 265 -15.53 8.59 -2.12
N VAL A 266 -15.34 9.75 -1.49
CA VAL A 266 -16.37 10.40 -0.66
C VAL A 266 -17.61 10.69 -1.49
N LYS A 267 -17.44 11.27 -2.68
CA LYS A 267 -18.57 11.60 -3.56
C LYS A 267 -19.35 10.36 -3.98
N SER A 268 -18.65 9.29 -4.37
CA SER A 268 -19.28 8.02 -4.74
C SER A 268 -19.98 7.36 -3.56
N ALA A 269 -19.40 7.42 -2.36
CA ALA A 269 -20.02 6.91 -1.14
C ALA A 269 -21.30 7.65 -0.79
N MET A 270 -21.30 9.00 -0.88
CA MET A 270 -22.49 9.82 -0.64
C MET A 270 -23.60 9.57 -1.67
N ASP A 271 -23.26 9.42 -2.95
CA ASP A 271 -24.22 9.09 -4.01
C ASP A 271 -24.83 7.69 -3.78
N GLY A 272 -24.00 6.70 -3.44
CA GLY A 272 -24.44 5.36 -3.08
C GLY A 272 -25.38 5.37 -1.86
N TRP A 273 -25.03 6.14 -0.82
CA TRP A 273 -25.84 6.29 0.40
C TRP A 273 -27.21 6.89 0.08
N SER A 274 -27.24 7.97 -0.71
CA SER A 274 -28.50 8.63 -1.10
C SER A 274 -29.42 7.69 -1.88
N LYS A 275 -28.88 6.93 -2.83
CA LYS A 275 -29.63 5.97 -3.63
C LYS A 275 -30.17 4.81 -2.79
N LEU A 276 -29.37 4.24 -1.90
CA LEU A 276 -29.79 3.13 -1.04
C LEU A 276 -30.78 3.59 0.03
N SER A 277 -30.62 4.79 0.58
CA SER A 277 -31.58 5.37 1.54
C SER A 277 -32.97 5.51 0.91
N LEU A 278 -33.05 5.92 -0.36
CA LEU A 278 -34.31 5.94 -1.10
C LEU A 278 -34.93 4.54 -1.22
N VAL A 279 -34.13 3.50 -1.49
CA VAL A 279 -34.62 2.12 -1.56
C VAL A 279 -35.15 1.64 -0.20
N VAL A 280 -34.47 1.97 0.90
CA VAL A 280 -34.96 1.63 2.25
C VAL A 280 -36.32 2.26 2.53
N GLU A 281 -36.51 3.52 2.15
CA GLU A 281 -37.81 4.21 2.31
C GLU A 281 -38.90 3.58 1.42
N LEU A 282 -38.54 3.20 0.20
CA LEU A 282 -39.45 2.49 -0.70
C LEU A 282 -39.86 1.12 -0.14
N ILE A 283 -38.91 0.35 0.40
CA ILE A 283 -39.19 -0.92 1.09
C ILE A 283 -40.10 -0.70 2.31
N ARG A 284 -39.87 0.38 3.08
CA ARG A 284 -40.73 0.73 4.22
C ARG A 284 -42.18 0.95 3.75
N LYS A 285 -42.37 1.73 2.68
CA LYS A 285 -43.69 1.96 2.09
C LYS A 285 -44.32 0.67 1.55
N GLN A 286 -43.55 -0.20 0.92
CA GLN A 286 -44.02 -1.52 0.45
C GLN A 286 -44.52 -2.42 1.59
N ILE A 287 -43.84 -2.40 2.75
CA ILE A 287 -44.30 -3.15 3.94
C ILE A 287 -45.62 -2.57 4.46
N GLU A 288 -45.72 -1.24 4.55
CA GLU A 288 -46.95 -0.53 4.96
C GLU A 288 -48.13 -0.85 4.03
N ASP A 289 -47.90 -0.86 2.72
CA ASP A 289 -48.95 -1.22 1.76
C ASP A 289 -49.28 -2.73 1.77
N SER A 290 -48.33 -3.60 2.15
CA SER A 290 -48.59 -5.04 2.35
C SER A 290 -49.51 -5.31 3.54
N ASP A 291 -49.44 -4.50 4.59
CA ASP A 291 -50.40 -4.56 5.70
C ASP A 291 -51.81 -4.18 5.24
N ASN A 292 -51.94 -3.15 4.39
CA ASN A 292 -53.22 -2.76 3.80
C ASN A 292 -53.84 -3.93 3.02
N LEU A 293 -53.06 -4.61 2.16
CA LEU A 293 -53.52 -5.79 1.43
C LEU A 293 -53.95 -6.96 2.30
N THR A 294 -53.20 -7.23 3.36
CA THR A 294 -53.57 -8.27 4.33
C THR A 294 -54.92 -7.95 4.95
N GLY A 295 -55.19 -6.66 5.19
CA GLY A 295 -56.52 -6.15 5.54
C GLY A 295 -57.56 -6.39 4.45
N ILE A 296 -57.23 -6.20 3.16
CA ILE A 296 -58.15 -6.48 2.04
C ILE A 296 -58.47 -7.98 1.94
N ALA A 297 -57.47 -8.86 2.03
CA ALA A 297 -57.64 -10.30 2.02
C ALA A 297 -58.49 -10.77 3.22
N SER A 298 -58.24 -10.22 4.41
CA SER A 298 -59.05 -10.49 5.61
C SER A 298 -60.49 -9.99 5.46
N ASN A 299 -60.69 -8.79 4.90
CA ASN A 299 -62.02 -8.25 4.62
C ASN A 299 -62.75 -9.10 3.57
N ALA A 300 -62.07 -9.56 2.53
CA ALA A 300 -62.63 -10.48 1.54
C ALA A 300 -63.11 -11.78 2.20
N GLN A 301 -62.27 -12.37 3.05
CA GLN A 301 -62.63 -13.55 3.82
C GLN A 301 -63.81 -13.27 4.76
N SER A 302 -63.87 -12.10 5.42
CA SER A 302 -64.97 -11.72 6.31
C SER A 302 -66.28 -11.45 5.58
N TYR A 303 -66.25 -10.72 4.46
CA TYR A 303 -67.42 -10.44 3.64
C TYR A 303 -68.08 -11.71 3.13
N PHE A 304 -67.27 -12.71 2.81
CA PHE A 304 -67.78 -13.99 2.37
C PHE A 304 -67.87 -15.02 3.50
N ALA A 305 -67.37 -14.79 4.72
CA ALA A 305 -67.53 -15.71 5.85
C ALA A 305 -69.01 -15.93 6.24
N GLY A 306 -69.86 -14.94 5.98
CA GLY A 306 -71.32 -15.07 6.10
C GLY A 306 -71.99 -15.84 4.95
N PHE A 307 -71.23 -16.20 3.90
CA PHE A 307 -71.67 -17.14 2.86
C PHE A 307 -71.64 -18.55 3.44
N ASP A 308 -72.75 -18.93 4.07
CA ASP A 308 -72.95 -20.30 4.51
C ASP A 308 -73.34 -21.16 3.31
N ARG A 309 -72.38 -21.95 2.81
CA ARG A 309 -72.61 -22.91 1.73
C ARG A 309 -73.75 -23.88 2.07
N SER A 310 -73.95 -24.20 3.35
CA SER A 310 -75.03 -25.07 3.80
C SER A 310 -76.41 -24.40 3.72
N LEU A 311 -76.48 -23.08 3.89
CA LEU A 311 -77.70 -22.31 3.68
C LEU A 311 -78.06 -22.28 2.19
N LEU A 312 -77.07 -22.15 1.31
CA LEU A 312 -77.28 -22.20 -0.13
C LEU A 312 -77.70 -23.60 -0.61
N ASP A 313 -77.03 -24.65 -0.13
CA ASP A 313 -77.39 -26.03 -0.44
C ASP A 313 -78.79 -26.38 0.12
N SER A 314 -79.16 -25.84 1.29
CA SER A 314 -80.50 -25.92 1.86
C SER A 314 -81.54 -25.18 1.02
N LEU A 315 -81.24 -23.98 0.52
CA LEU A 315 -82.12 -23.25 -0.41
C LEU A 315 -82.31 -24.02 -1.72
N LEU A 316 -81.24 -24.60 -2.27
CA LEU A 316 -81.30 -25.41 -3.49
C LEU A 316 -82.10 -26.71 -3.30
N ASP A 317 -81.92 -27.37 -2.15
CA ASP A 317 -82.66 -28.58 -1.78
C ASP A 317 -84.14 -28.28 -1.51
N ARG A 318 -84.44 -27.16 -0.84
CA ARG A 318 -85.80 -26.68 -0.59
C ARG A 318 -86.53 -26.31 -1.88
N LEU A 319 -85.92 -25.50 -2.75
CA LEU A 319 -86.45 -25.19 -4.09
C LEU A 319 -86.66 -26.46 -4.91
N GLY A 320 -85.77 -27.46 -4.78
CA GLY A 320 -85.90 -28.75 -5.44
C GLY A 320 -87.04 -29.62 -4.90
N LYS A 321 -87.30 -29.59 -3.60
CA LYS A 321 -88.39 -30.34 -2.93
C LYS A 321 -89.75 -29.68 -3.06
N SER A 322 -89.78 -28.36 -3.23
CA SER A 322 -91.00 -27.57 -3.45
C SER A 322 -91.66 -27.83 -4.81
N MET A 323 -90.99 -28.57 -5.71
CA MET A 323 -91.50 -28.99 -7.01
C MET A 323 -91.89 -30.49 -7.01
N PRO A 324 -93.17 -30.85 -7.21
CA PRO A 324 -93.56 -32.24 -7.42
C PRO A 324 -93.15 -32.71 -8.83
N GLY A 325 -91.93 -33.27 -8.91
CA GLY A 325 -91.40 -33.96 -10.10
C GLY A 325 -90.42 -33.13 -10.93
N ASN A 326 -89.25 -33.71 -11.22
CA ASN A 326 -88.18 -33.16 -12.08
C ASN A 326 -88.55 -33.09 -13.59
N SER A 327 -89.82 -32.95 -13.95
CA SER A 327 -90.27 -33.00 -15.35
C SER A 327 -90.54 -31.59 -15.90
N PRO A 328 -90.11 -31.25 -17.12
CA PRO A 328 -90.45 -29.98 -17.79
C PRO A 328 -91.93 -29.88 -18.21
N ALA A 329 -92.78 -30.80 -17.76
CA ALA A 329 -94.21 -30.79 -18.02
C ALA A 329 -94.96 -29.91 -17.01
N ALA A 330 -96.15 -29.42 -17.38
CA ALA A 330 -96.98 -28.59 -16.52
C ALA A 330 -97.22 -29.27 -15.16
N VAL A 331 -96.75 -28.64 -14.08
CA VAL A 331 -96.91 -29.15 -12.71
C VAL A 331 -98.17 -28.53 -12.10
N GLU A 332 -98.98 -29.34 -11.44
CA GLU A 332 -100.10 -28.85 -10.62
C GLU A 332 -99.54 -28.30 -9.31
N VAL A 333 -99.70 -26.98 -9.12
CA VAL A 333 -99.21 -26.28 -7.93
C VAL A 333 -100.42 -25.72 -7.17
N ASP A 334 -100.51 -26.00 -5.88
CA ASP A 334 -101.56 -25.45 -5.01
C ASP A 334 -101.13 -24.14 -4.33
N GLY A 335 -102.07 -23.46 -3.66
CA GLY A 335 -101.83 -22.18 -2.99
C GLY A 335 -100.77 -22.26 -1.87
N ASP A 336 -100.73 -23.38 -1.14
CA ASP A 336 -99.74 -23.60 -0.08
C ASP A 336 -98.32 -23.80 -0.64
N THR A 337 -98.21 -24.48 -1.78
CA THR A 337 -96.93 -24.65 -2.50
C THR A 337 -96.46 -23.34 -3.10
N CYS A 338 -97.36 -22.52 -3.65
CA CYS A 338 -97.05 -21.16 -4.10
C CYS A 338 -96.54 -20.28 -2.94
N ALA A 339 -97.15 -20.37 -1.75
CA ALA A 339 -96.68 -19.64 -0.56
C ALA A 339 -95.27 -20.08 -0.13
N ARG A 340 -94.98 -21.38 -0.11
CA ARG A 340 -93.64 -21.90 0.22
C ARG A 340 -92.57 -21.44 -0.77
N ILE A 341 -92.85 -21.51 -2.09
CA ILE A 341 -91.90 -21.06 -3.11
C ILE A 341 -91.70 -19.53 -3.02
N ALA A 342 -92.74 -18.75 -2.73
CA ALA A 342 -92.62 -17.31 -2.53
C ALA A 342 -91.70 -16.96 -1.34
N ASP A 343 -91.82 -17.68 -0.22
CA ASP A 343 -90.93 -17.50 0.94
C ASP A 343 -89.48 -17.89 0.62
N GLU A 344 -89.27 -18.99 -0.11
CA GLU A 344 -87.94 -19.44 -0.55
C GLU A 344 -87.26 -18.45 -1.51
N LEU A 345 -88.04 -17.88 -2.43
CA LEU A 345 -87.56 -16.84 -3.34
C LEU A 345 -87.23 -15.54 -2.61
N LYS A 346 -87.98 -15.19 -1.57
CA LYS A 346 -87.68 -14.01 -0.73
C LYS A 346 -86.36 -14.17 0.03
N ILE A 347 -86.14 -15.34 0.64
CA ILE A 347 -84.86 -15.65 1.32
C ILE A 347 -83.71 -15.65 0.30
N SER A 348 -83.93 -16.20 -0.90
CA SER A 348 -82.96 -16.18 -1.99
C SER A 348 -82.63 -14.74 -2.44
N MET A 349 -83.62 -13.85 -2.49
CA MET A 349 -83.42 -12.44 -2.86
C MET A 349 -82.61 -11.67 -1.80
N GLU A 350 -82.90 -11.89 -0.52
CA GLU A 350 -82.13 -11.30 0.59
C GLU A 350 -80.66 -11.76 0.53
N PHE A 351 -80.45 -13.05 0.26
CA PHE A 351 -79.12 -13.62 0.06
C PHE A 351 -78.38 -12.98 -1.12
N VAL A 352 -79.03 -12.87 -2.29
CA VAL A 352 -78.44 -12.25 -3.48
C VAL A 352 -78.02 -10.80 -3.22
N ARG A 353 -78.87 -10.01 -2.56
CA ARG A 353 -78.57 -8.62 -2.19
C ARG A 353 -77.39 -8.50 -1.24
N GLN A 354 -77.28 -9.41 -0.26
CA GLN A 354 -76.15 -9.41 0.67
C GLN A 354 -74.84 -9.66 -0.07
N VAL A 355 -74.83 -10.63 -0.99
CA VAL A 355 -73.62 -10.95 -1.74
C VAL A 355 -73.29 -9.87 -2.78
N GLU A 356 -74.29 -9.26 -3.43
CA GLU A 356 -74.11 -8.11 -4.32
C GLU A 356 -73.44 -6.94 -3.58
N SER A 357 -73.93 -6.61 -2.37
CA SER A 357 -73.34 -5.58 -1.51
C SER A 357 -71.88 -5.90 -1.15
N ASN A 358 -71.59 -7.15 -0.82
CA ASN A 358 -70.25 -7.61 -0.44
C ASN A 358 -69.28 -7.59 -1.64
N ALA A 359 -69.72 -8.06 -2.81
CA ALA A 359 -68.95 -8.01 -4.05
C ALA A 359 -68.68 -6.56 -4.49
N ALA A 360 -69.67 -5.67 -4.37
CA ALA A 360 -69.51 -4.24 -4.66
C ALA A 360 -68.53 -3.57 -3.68
N GLY A 361 -68.53 -3.99 -2.41
CA GLY A 361 -67.54 -3.61 -1.42
C GLY A 361 -66.11 -3.94 -1.85
N MET A 362 -65.89 -5.18 -2.28
CA MET A 362 -64.58 -5.64 -2.76
C MET A 362 -64.16 -5.00 -4.08
N GLN A 363 -65.11 -4.76 -5.00
CA GLN A 363 -64.82 -4.10 -6.28
C GLN A 363 -64.19 -2.72 -6.08
N ARG A 364 -64.63 -1.98 -5.06
CA ARG A 364 -64.05 -0.66 -4.71
C ARG A 364 -62.61 -0.75 -4.20
N MET A 365 -62.17 -1.92 -3.75
CA MET A 365 -60.82 -2.13 -3.20
C MET A 365 -59.80 -2.57 -4.27
N ILE A 366 -60.26 -3.18 -5.38
CA ILE A 366 -59.42 -3.65 -6.49
C ILE A 366 -58.45 -2.57 -7.03
N PRO A 367 -58.85 -1.30 -7.25
CA PRO A 367 -57.92 -0.27 -7.74
C PRO A 367 -56.76 0.02 -6.79
N ALA A 368 -57.02 0.03 -5.47
CA ALA A 368 -55.98 0.23 -4.46
C ALA A 368 -54.98 -0.93 -4.47
N ILE A 369 -55.46 -2.15 -4.66
CA ILE A 369 -54.61 -3.34 -4.81
C ILE A 369 -53.73 -3.25 -6.05
N ASN A 370 -54.28 -2.86 -7.21
CA ASN A 370 -53.51 -2.71 -8.45
C ASN A 370 -52.38 -1.68 -8.32
N SER A 371 -52.67 -0.53 -7.68
CA SER A 371 -51.65 0.51 -7.43
C SER A 371 -50.52 0.01 -6.54
N PHE A 372 -50.80 -0.89 -5.59
CA PHE A 372 -49.76 -1.53 -4.80
C PHE A 372 -48.89 -2.48 -5.63
N VAL A 373 -49.49 -3.31 -6.48
CA VAL A 373 -48.74 -4.23 -7.35
C VAL A 373 -47.78 -3.45 -8.28
N GLU A 374 -48.23 -2.32 -8.80
CA GLU A 374 -47.39 -1.40 -9.59
C GLU A 374 -46.23 -0.84 -8.76
N SER A 375 -46.48 -0.50 -7.49
CA SER A 375 -45.43 -0.02 -6.58
C SER A 375 -44.37 -1.08 -6.31
N ILE A 376 -44.73 -2.37 -6.12
CA ILE A 376 -43.74 -3.44 -5.95
C ILE A 376 -42.87 -3.59 -7.21
N ASP A 377 -43.49 -3.55 -8.39
CA ASP A 377 -42.80 -3.67 -9.68
C ASP A 377 -41.77 -2.54 -9.82
N GLU A 378 -42.16 -1.30 -9.52
CA GLU A 378 -41.27 -0.13 -9.56
C GLU A 378 -40.09 -0.26 -8.57
N ILE A 379 -40.35 -0.72 -7.35
CA ILE A 379 -39.31 -0.89 -6.32
C ILE A 379 -38.33 -1.98 -6.73
N SER A 380 -38.85 -3.10 -7.25
CA SER A 380 -38.02 -4.23 -7.66
C SER A 380 -37.17 -3.89 -8.87
N ASP A 381 -37.71 -3.15 -9.86
CA ASP A 381 -36.95 -2.63 -11.01
C ASP A 381 -35.85 -1.65 -10.56
N ARG A 382 -36.17 -0.69 -9.68
CA ARG A 382 -35.19 0.28 -9.16
C ARG A 382 -34.08 -0.42 -8.37
N THR A 383 -34.45 -1.39 -7.54
CA THR A 383 -33.50 -2.16 -6.73
C THR A 383 -32.63 -3.03 -7.61
N GLY A 384 -33.21 -3.69 -8.63
CA GLY A 384 -32.48 -4.47 -9.62
C GLY A 384 -31.50 -3.62 -10.41
N MET A 385 -31.89 -2.43 -10.87
CA MET A 385 -30.96 -1.50 -11.55
C MET A 385 -29.84 -1.01 -10.64
N LEU A 386 -30.13 -0.71 -9.37
CA LEU A 386 -29.11 -0.26 -8.41
C LEU A 386 -28.12 -1.37 -8.07
N SER A 387 -28.63 -2.58 -7.87
CA SER A 387 -27.82 -3.77 -7.64
C SER A 387 -26.95 -4.09 -8.86
N LEU A 388 -27.51 -4.07 -10.08
CA LEU A 388 -26.76 -4.29 -11.31
C LEU A 388 -25.61 -3.28 -11.47
N ASN A 389 -25.88 -2.00 -11.22
CA ASN A 389 -24.85 -0.96 -11.25
C ASN A 389 -23.77 -1.22 -10.19
N ALA A 390 -24.15 -1.68 -8.99
CA ALA A 390 -23.20 -2.06 -7.95
C ALA A 390 -22.37 -3.31 -8.34
N SER A 391 -22.97 -4.32 -8.97
CA SER A 391 -22.25 -5.51 -9.48
C SER A 391 -21.27 -5.13 -10.59
N ILE A 392 -21.64 -4.22 -11.49
CA ILE A 392 -20.73 -3.70 -12.54
C ILE A 392 -19.53 -3.00 -11.91
N GLU A 393 -19.75 -2.11 -10.95
CA GLU A 393 -18.66 -1.35 -10.33
C GLU A 393 -17.77 -2.25 -9.45
N ALA A 394 -18.37 -3.25 -8.78
CA ALA A 394 -17.64 -4.27 -8.06
C ALA A 394 -16.76 -5.13 -8.98
N ALA A 395 -17.27 -5.51 -10.16
CA ALA A 395 -16.47 -6.20 -11.18
C ALA A 395 -15.31 -5.33 -11.70
N ARG A 396 -15.54 -4.02 -11.82
CA ARG A 396 -14.54 -3.04 -12.24
C ARG A 396 -13.41 -2.86 -11.23
N ALA A 397 -13.73 -2.99 -9.93
CA ALA A 397 -12.76 -2.97 -8.83
C ALA A 397 -11.94 -4.27 -8.70
N GLY A 398 -12.25 -5.31 -9.51
CA GLY A 398 -11.50 -6.57 -9.54
C GLY A 398 -11.53 -7.31 -8.21
N GLU A 399 -10.36 -7.77 -7.73
CA GLU A 399 -10.25 -8.53 -6.47
C GLU A 399 -10.73 -7.72 -5.25
N HIS A 400 -10.62 -6.40 -5.29
CA HIS A 400 -11.06 -5.52 -4.20
C HIS A 400 -12.59 -5.36 -4.14
N GLY A 401 -13.30 -5.65 -5.23
CA GLY A 401 -14.75 -5.57 -5.31
C GLY A 401 -15.49 -6.85 -4.96
N ARG A 402 -14.80 -7.97 -4.70
CA ARG A 402 -15.45 -9.29 -4.51
C ARG A 402 -16.52 -9.32 -3.43
N GLY A 403 -16.30 -8.68 -2.29
CA GLY A 403 -17.29 -8.62 -1.21
C GLY A 403 -18.54 -7.81 -1.61
N PHE A 404 -18.34 -6.70 -2.32
CA PHE A 404 -19.44 -5.87 -2.84
C PHE A 404 -20.20 -6.57 -3.96
N ALA A 405 -19.52 -7.35 -4.81
CA ALA A 405 -20.15 -8.13 -5.86
C ALA A 405 -21.10 -9.20 -5.29
N ILE A 406 -20.68 -9.91 -4.23
CA ILE A 406 -21.52 -10.94 -3.58
C ILE A 406 -22.81 -10.31 -3.01
N VAL A 407 -22.70 -9.15 -2.36
CA VAL A 407 -23.87 -8.45 -1.79
C VAL A 407 -24.76 -7.90 -2.91
N ALA A 408 -24.17 -7.31 -3.95
CA ALA A 408 -24.91 -6.78 -5.08
C ALA A 408 -25.69 -7.89 -5.80
N ASP A 409 -25.06 -9.02 -6.09
CA ASP A 409 -25.72 -10.18 -6.74
C ASP A 409 -26.87 -10.74 -5.88
N GLU A 410 -26.69 -10.79 -4.57
CA GLU A 410 -27.74 -11.26 -3.66
C GLU A 410 -28.94 -10.28 -3.62
N VAL A 411 -28.68 -8.98 -3.63
CA VAL A 411 -29.74 -7.96 -3.75
C VAL A 411 -30.43 -8.03 -5.12
N SER A 412 -29.70 -8.35 -6.20
CA SER A 412 -30.27 -8.55 -7.53
C SER A 412 -31.24 -9.72 -7.53
N ARG A 413 -30.81 -10.84 -6.93
CA ARG A 413 -31.60 -12.07 -6.83
C ARG A 413 -32.88 -11.85 -6.02
N LEU A 414 -32.79 -11.09 -4.92
CA LEU A 414 -33.95 -10.70 -4.13
C LEU A 414 -34.89 -9.77 -4.90
N ALA A 415 -34.35 -8.81 -5.65
CA ALA A 415 -35.15 -7.93 -6.51
C ALA A 415 -35.89 -8.69 -7.61
N GLU A 416 -35.22 -9.62 -8.30
CA GLU A 416 -35.84 -10.50 -9.29
C GLU A 416 -36.94 -11.39 -8.69
N SER A 417 -36.68 -11.97 -7.52
CA SER A 417 -37.66 -12.76 -6.77
C SER A 417 -38.90 -11.92 -6.38
N SER A 418 -38.69 -10.67 -5.97
CA SER A 418 -39.78 -9.71 -5.70
C SER A 418 -40.54 -9.34 -6.97
N MET A 419 -39.89 -9.16 -8.13
CA MET A 419 -40.57 -8.94 -9.42
C MET A 419 -41.45 -10.14 -9.80
N GLU A 420 -40.92 -11.35 -9.66
CA GLU A 420 -41.67 -12.58 -9.95
C GLU A 420 -42.88 -12.72 -9.02
N GLY A 421 -42.67 -12.44 -7.73
CA GLY A 421 -43.74 -12.37 -6.73
C GLY A 421 -44.82 -11.36 -7.10
N ALA A 422 -44.43 -10.14 -7.51
CA ALA A 422 -45.35 -9.08 -7.93
C ALA A 422 -46.14 -9.45 -9.19
N ARG A 423 -45.52 -10.13 -10.15
CA ARG A 423 -46.20 -10.63 -11.38
C ARG A 423 -47.21 -11.71 -11.06
N ASN A 424 -46.84 -12.67 -10.21
CA ASN A 424 -47.77 -13.70 -9.74
C ASN A 424 -48.93 -13.03 -9.01
N PHE A 425 -48.64 -12.11 -8.10
CA PHE A 425 -49.63 -11.33 -7.39
C PHE A 425 -50.58 -10.58 -8.35
N ARG A 426 -50.06 -9.92 -9.40
CA ARG A 426 -50.88 -9.26 -10.43
C ARG A 426 -51.90 -10.19 -11.08
N ASN A 427 -51.50 -11.43 -11.37
CA ASN A 427 -52.39 -12.41 -11.99
C ASN A 427 -53.51 -12.82 -11.05
N GLU A 428 -53.20 -13.01 -9.77
CA GLU A 428 -54.18 -13.42 -8.75
C GLU A 428 -55.18 -12.28 -8.48
N ILE A 429 -54.71 -11.04 -8.43
CA ILE A 429 -55.59 -9.87 -8.31
C ILE A 429 -56.52 -9.74 -9.51
N LYS A 430 -56.02 -10.02 -10.72
CA LYS A 430 -56.84 -10.00 -11.94
C LYS A 430 -57.90 -11.11 -11.91
N ALA A 431 -57.55 -12.29 -11.43
CA ALA A 431 -58.51 -13.39 -11.26
C ALA A 431 -59.56 -13.04 -10.18
N LEU A 432 -59.14 -12.49 -9.05
CA LEU A 432 -60.05 -11.99 -8.01
C LEU A 432 -61.01 -10.93 -8.56
N ALA A 433 -60.51 -9.95 -9.32
CA ALA A 433 -61.33 -8.93 -9.97
C ALA A 433 -62.37 -9.56 -10.91
N GLY A 434 -61.97 -10.55 -11.71
CA GLY A 434 -62.87 -11.29 -12.60
C GLY A 434 -63.93 -12.09 -11.85
N TYR A 435 -63.59 -12.70 -10.71
CA TYR A 435 -64.56 -13.37 -9.85
C TYR A 435 -65.56 -12.38 -9.23
N ILE A 436 -65.10 -11.21 -8.76
CA ILE A 436 -65.98 -10.16 -8.22
C ILE A 436 -66.94 -9.62 -9.29
N GLU A 437 -66.44 -9.36 -10.50
CA GLU A 437 -67.27 -8.91 -11.62
C GLU A 437 -68.30 -9.97 -12.01
N SER A 438 -67.89 -11.23 -12.06
CA SER A 438 -68.78 -12.37 -12.30
C SER A 438 -69.84 -12.51 -11.19
N ALA A 439 -69.47 -12.23 -9.94
CA ALA A 439 -70.40 -12.20 -8.82
C ALA A 439 -71.42 -11.07 -8.98
N LEU A 440 -71.01 -9.85 -9.32
CA LEU A 440 -71.95 -8.74 -9.54
C LEU A 440 -72.93 -9.03 -10.68
N ASN A 441 -72.43 -9.52 -11.81
CA ASN A 441 -73.27 -9.89 -12.95
C ASN A 441 -74.21 -11.07 -12.63
N GLY A 442 -73.69 -12.09 -11.93
CA GLY A 442 -74.46 -13.24 -11.49
C GLY A 442 -75.55 -12.86 -10.50
N ALA A 443 -75.27 -11.94 -9.58
CA ALA A 443 -76.23 -11.43 -8.60
C ALA A 443 -77.37 -10.67 -9.29
N GLY A 444 -77.05 -9.77 -10.23
CA GLY A 444 -78.05 -9.04 -11.00
C GLY A 444 -78.96 -9.96 -11.82
N ALA A 445 -78.39 -10.92 -12.54
CA ALA A 445 -79.16 -11.89 -13.32
C ALA A 445 -80.04 -12.78 -12.43
N LEU A 446 -79.53 -13.21 -11.27
CA LEU A 446 -80.28 -14.02 -10.32
C LEU A 446 -81.40 -13.20 -9.66
N ALA A 447 -81.16 -11.94 -9.31
CA ALA A 447 -82.17 -11.01 -8.79
C ALA A 447 -83.32 -10.79 -9.78
N GLU A 448 -83.01 -10.59 -11.06
CA GLU A 448 -84.02 -10.42 -12.11
C GLU A 448 -84.91 -11.67 -12.26
N LYS A 449 -84.29 -12.85 -12.25
CA LYS A 449 -85.00 -14.14 -12.37
C LYS A 449 -85.84 -14.45 -11.13
N ILE A 450 -85.32 -14.19 -9.93
CA ILE A 450 -86.09 -14.32 -8.68
C ILE A 450 -87.30 -13.36 -8.68
N GLN A 451 -87.12 -12.12 -9.13
CA GLN A 451 -88.21 -11.15 -9.21
C GLN A 451 -89.29 -11.56 -10.23
N ALA A 452 -88.89 -12.11 -11.38
CA ALA A 452 -89.80 -12.64 -12.39
C ALA A 452 -90.59 -13.87 -11.86
N ALA A 453 -89.92 -14.77 -11.14
CA ALA A 453 -90.54 -15.93 -10.50
C ALA A 453 -91.53 -15.50 -9.41
N ALA A 454 -91.15 -14.56 -8.54
CA ALA A 454 -92.00 -14.04 -7.48
C ALA A 454 -93.25 -13.33 -8.02
N SER A 455 -93.10 -12.57 -9.12
CA SER A 455 -94.22 -11.91 -9.80
C SER A 455 -95.15 -12.91 -10.48
N SER A 456 -94.61 -14.00 -11.02
CA SER A 456 -95.41 -15.09 -11.58
C SER A 456 -96.22 -15.77 -10.48
N ILE A 457 -95.60 -16.10 -9.34
CA ILE A 457 -96.25 -16.76 -8.20
C ILE A 457 -97.30 -15.87 -7.53
N SER A 458 -97.09 -14.56 -7.43
CA SER A 458 -98.06 -13.65 -6.81
C SER A 458 -99.36 -13.55 -7.62
N VAL A 459 -99.29 -13.64 -8.95
CA VAL A 459 -100.48 -13.72 -9.82
C VAL A 459 -101.27 -15.02 -9.58
N LEU A 460 -100.56 -16.12 -9.28
CA LEU A 460 -101.17 -17.43 -8.99
C LEU A 460 -101.83 -17.48 -7.61
N GLN A 461 -101.23 -16.85 -6.60
CA GLN A 461 -101.81 -16.73 -5.26
C GLN A 461 -103.16 -16.00 -5.24
N VAL A 462 -103.40 -15.09 -6.19
CA VAL A 462 -104.66 -14.33 -6.31
C VAL A 462 -105.81 -15.19 -6.86
N HIS A 463 -105.53 -16.29 -7.57
CA HIS A 463 -106.55 -16.95 -8.39
C HIS A 463 -107.24 -18.19 -7.82
N THR A 464 -106.66 -19.06 -6.98
CA THR A 464 -107.37 -20.32 -6.70
C THR A 464 -106.99 -21.05 -5.41
N GLY A 465 -108.01 -21.47 -4.65
CA GLY A 465 -107.93 -22.62 -3.73
C GLY A 465 -107.99 -23.98 -4.46
N ARG A 466 -107.52 -24.03 -5.71
CA ARG A 466 -107.53 -25.20 -6.60
C ARG A 466 -106.18 -25.31 -7.32
N PRO A 467 -105.61 -26.52 -7.46
CA PRO A 467 -104.37 -26.70 -8.19
C PRO A 467 -104.53 -26.32 -9.67
N GLU A 468 -103.62 -25.49 -10.18
CA GLU A 468 -103.54 -25.11 -11.59
C GLU A 468 -102.24 -25.61 -12.21
N LYS A 469 -102.30 -25.92 -13.51
CA LYS A 469 -101.14 -26.40 -14.29
C LYS A 469 -100.30 -25.22 -14.76
N HIS A 470 -99.03 -25.20 -14.35
CA HIS A 470 -98.08 -24.17 -14.76
C HIS A 470 -96.92 -24.75 -15.57
N GLU A 471 -96.84 -24.37 -16.85
CA GLU A 471 -95.82 -24.85 -17.79
C GLU A 471 -94.47 -24.13 -17.65
N THR A 472 -94.45 -22.88 -17.15
CA THR A 472 -93.25 -22.03 -17.14
C THR A 472 -92.52 -21.97 -15.81
N LEU A 473 -93.22 -22.21 -14.69
CA LEU A 473 -92.66 -22.18 -13.34
C LEU A 473 -91.54 -23.21 -13.10
N PRO A 474 -91.65 -24.48 -13.56
CA PRO A 474 -90.56 -25.45 -13.43
C PRO A 474 -89.25 -24.98 -14.10
N GLY A 475 -89.35 -24.39 -15.29
CA GLY A 475 -88.20 -23.91 -16.04
C GLY A 475 -87.50 -22.72 -15.38
N VAL A 476 -88.27 -21.76 -14.84
CA VAL A 476 -87.72 -20.60 -14.13
C VAL A 476 -87.02 -21.02 -12.84
N LEU A 477 -87.56 -21.97 -12.10
CA LEU A 477 -86.93 -22.49 -10.87
C LEU A 477 -85.65 -23.28 -11.17
N GLU A 478 -85.61 -24.04 -12.26
CA GLU A 478 -84.38 -24.73 -12.69
C GLU A 478 -83.30 -23.74 -13.17
N GLU A 479 -83.69 -22.65 -13.85
CA GLU A 479 -82.78 -21.55 -14.18
C GLU A 479 -82.22 -20.87 -12.92
N ILE A 480 -83.05 -20.61 -11.91
CA ILE A 480 -82.64 -20.04 -10.61
C ILE A 480 -81.65 -20.98 -9.92
N LYS A 481 -81.94 -22.28 -9.87
CA LYS A 481 -81.05 -23.31 -9.30
C LYS A 481 -79.70 -23.35 -10.01
N SER A 482 -79.70 -23.32 -11.34
CA SER A 482 -78.49 -23.29 -12.16
C SER A 482 -77.66 -22.02 -11.92
N LEU A 483 -78.32 -20.86 -11.78
CA LEU A 483 -77.66 -19.60 -11.47
C LEU A 483 -77.06 -19.61 -10.06
N ILE A 484 -77.76 -20.16 -9.06
CA ILE A 484 -77.26 -20.30 -7.69
C ILE A 484 -76.03 -21.22 -7.63
N ASP A 485 -76.01 -22.34 -8.35
CA ASP A 485 -74.83 -23.22 -8.41
C ASP A 485 -73.62 -22.52 -9.06
N ARG A 486 -73.83 -21.82 -10.17
CA ARG A 486 -72.79 -20.98 -10.78
C ARG A 486 -72.27 -19.92 -9.81
N TYR A 487 -73.17 -19.30 -9.06
CA TYR A 487 -72.85 -18.29 -8.07
C TYR A 487 -72.01 -18.84 -6.92
N SER A 488 -72.33 -20.03 -6.42
CA SER A 488 -71.58 -20.72 -5.37
C SER A 488 -70.13 -20.98 -5.76
N LYS A 489 -69.91 -21.37 -7.02
CA LYS A 489 -68.56 -21.58 -7.58
C LYS A 489 -67.77 -20.28 -7.65
N ILE A 490 -68.40 -19.17 -8.00
CA ILE A 490 -67.77 -17.85 -8.05
C ILE A 490 -67.30 -17.43 -6.64
N VAL A 491 -68.17 -17.53 -5.64
CA VAL A 491 -67.84 -17.16 -4.25
C VAL A 491 -66.72 -18.04 -3.69
N THR A 492 -66.74 -19.35 -3.97
CA THR A 492 -65.64 -20.26 -3.60
C THR A 492 -64.32 -19.84 -4.26
N GLY A 493 -64.36 -19.36 -5.51
CA GLY A 493 -63.21 -18.78 -6.21
C GLY A 493 -62.64 -17.55 -5.49
N ILE A 494 -63.51 -16.61 -5.09
CA ILE A 494 -63.12 -15.41 -4.32
C ILE A 494 -62.37 -15.78 -3.04
N PHE A 495 -62.88 -16.76 -2.28
CA PHE A 495 -62.25 -17.22 -1.04
C PHE A 495 -60.84 -17.76 -1.26
N ARG A 496 -60.69 -18.65 -2.25
CA ARG A 496 -59.40 -19.26 -2.57
C ARG A 496 -58.37 -18.22 -2.99
N GLU A 497 -58.80 -17.25 -3.80
CA GLU A 497 -57.92 -16.19 -4.27
C GLU A 497 -57.51 -15.25 -3.14
N ALA A 498 -58.44 -14.88 -2.25
CA ALA A 498 -58.16 -14.07 -1.07
C ALA A 498 -57.17 -14.75 -0.11
N GLU A 499 -57.29 -16.06 0.09
CA GLU A 499 -56.32 -16.83 0.87
C GLU A 499 -54.93 -16.82 0.21
N PHE A 500 -54.87 -17.01 -1.10
CA PHE A 500 -53.61 -17.03 -1.84
C PHE A 500 -52.90 -15.66 -1.84
N ILE A 501 -53.67 -14.58 -1.96
CA ILE A 501 -53.19 -13.19 -1.79
C ILE A 501 -52.54 -13.00 -0.42
N SER A 502 -53.15 -13.52 0.67
CA SER A 502 -52.59 -13.44 2.02
C SER A 502 -51.24 -14.16 2.14
N ILE A 503 -51.13 -15.36 1.57
CA ILE A 503 -49.89 -16.16 1.57
C ILE A 503 -48.77 -15.45 0.81
N ILE A 504 -49.05 -14.94 -0.40
CA ILE A 504 -48.04 -14.23 -1.21
C ILE A 504 -47.62 -12.93 -0.53
N THR A 505 -48.56 -12.17 0.04
CA THR A 505 -48.26 -10.92 0.74
C THR A 505 -47.33 -11.18 1.92
N GLY A 506 -47.56 -12.25 2.69
CA GLY A 506 -46.66 -12.68 3.77
C GLY A 506 -45.23 -12.96 3.30
N LYS A 507 -45.06 -13.70 2.19
CA LYS A 507 -43.74 -13.93 1.58
C LYS A 507 -43.08 -12.65 1.08
N ASN A 508 -43.86 -11.73 0.51
CA ASN A 508 -43.33 -10.45 0.04
C ASN A 508 -42.80 -9.59 1.20
N VAL A 509 -43.47 -9.62 2.35
CA VAL A 509 -43.01 -8.95 3.58
C VAL A 509 -41.72 -9.58 4.11
N GLU A 510 -41.58 -10.91 4.05
CA GLU A 510 -40.34 -11.61 4.41
C GLU A 510 -39.17 -11.16 3.53
N HIS A 511 -39.31 -11.25 2.20
CA HIS A 511 -38.29 -10.78 1.25
C HIS A 511 -37.94 -9.29 1.44
N SER A 512 -38.95 -8.45 1.69
CA SER A 512 -38.75 -7.01 1.93
C SER A 512 -37.90 -6.75 3.19
N ASN A 513 -38.09 -7.53 4.25
CA ASN A 513 -37.29 -7.42 5.47
C ASN A 513 -35.84 -7.91 5.28
N GLU A 514 -35.64 -8.99 4.53
CA GLU A 514 -34.30 -9.47 4.17
C GLU A 514 -33.54 -8.42 3.34
N MET A 515 -34.20 -7.87 2.32
CA MET A 515 -33.66 -6.83 1.46
C MET A 515 -33.32 -5.57 2.26
N LYS A 516 -34.20 -5.14 3.18
CA LYS A 516 -33.93 -4.03 4.10
C LYS A 516 -32.65 -4.27 4.90
N THR A 517 -32.49 -5.47 5.47
CA THR A 517 -31.34 -5.83 6.30
C THR A 517 -30.04 -5.77 5.50
N LYS A 518 -30.05 -6.33 4.29
CA LYS A 518 -28.89 -6.34 3.39
C LYS A 518 -28.51 -4.94 2.90
N ILE A 519 -29.50 -4.11 2.58
CA ILE A 519 -29.24 -2.72 2.19
C ILE A 519 -28.71 -1.90 3.37
N SER A 520 -29.22 -2.12 4.59
CA SER A 520 -28.66 -1.46 5.79
C SER A 520 -27.21 -1.86 6.06
N GLU A 521 -26.86 -3.13 5.88
CA GLU A 521 -25.46 -3.60 5.94
C GLU A 521 -24.59 -2.89 4.89
N HIS A 522 -25.10 -2.73 3.67
CA HIS A 522 -24.40 -2.05 2.60
C HIS A 522 -24.20 -0.55 2.89
N ILE A 523 -25.18 0.12 3.49
CA ILE A 523 -25.07 1.51 3.98
C ILE A 523 -23.95 1.65 5.02
N GLY A 524 -23.84 0.73 5.97
CA GLY A 524 -22.75 0.76 6.98
C GLY A 524 -21.36 0.61 6.36
N ASN A 525 -21.23 -0.19 5.30
CA ASN A 525 -19.97 -0.30 4.55
C ASN A 525 -19.61 1.02 3.83
N LEU A 526 -20.61 1.75 3.31
CA LEU A 526 -20.38 3.07 2.70
C LEU A 526 -19.94 4.12 3.73
N GLU A 527 -20.49 4.09 4.94
CA GLU A 527 -20.04 4.96 6.04
C GLU A 527 -18.58 4.68 6.43
N SER A 528 -18.18 3.40 6.42
CA SER A 528 -16.78 3.01 6.67
C SER A 528 -15.83 3.55 5.59
N ILE A 529 -16.25 3.57 4.31
CA ILE A 529 -15.47 4.15 3.21
C ILE A 529 -15.29 5.67 3.40
N ALA A 530 -16.34 6.37 3.84
CA ALA A 530 -16.23 7.79 4.17
C ALA A 530 -15.20 8.02 5.29
N GLY A 531 -15.21 7.19 6.35
CA GLY A 531 -14.23 7.27 7.42
C GLY A 531 -12.78 6.98 6.99
N ILE A 532 -12.57 6.05 6.04
CA ILE A 532 -11.24 5.80 5.46
C ILE A 532 -10.74 7.04 4.68
N SER A 533 -11.64 7.75 4.00
CA SER A 533 -11.27 8.96 3.25
C SER A 533 -10.79 10.08 4.18
N ASP A 534 -11.39 10.22 5.36
CA ASP A 534 -10.91 11.15 6.39
C ASP A 534 -9.49 10.79 6.86
N GLN A 535 -9.20 9.50 7.07
CA GLN A 535 -7.85 9.04 7.43
C GLN A 535 -6.82 9.30 6.31
N ILE A 536 -7.22 9.11 5.05
CA ILE A 536 -6.38 9.43 3.89
C ILE A 536 -6.05 10.93 3.87
N ASN A 537 -7.04 11.79 4.11
CA ASN A 537 -6.85 13.23 4.14
C ASN A 537 -5.90 13.66 5.27
N GLU A 538 -6.00 13.04 6.45
CA GLU A 538 -5.06 13.27 7.56
C GLU A 538 -3.62 12.83 7.20
N LEU A 539 -3.48 11.66 6.57
CA LEU A 539 -2.18 11.16 6.10
C LEU A 539 -1.55 12.09 5.06
N ILE A 540 -2.35 12.63 4.13
CA ILE A 540 -1.89 13.61 3.14
C ILE A 540 -1.43 14.90 3.83
N ALA A 541 -2.17 15.39 4.83
CA ALA A 541 -1.76 16.57 5.59
C ALA A 541 -0.42 16.35 6.32
N ASN A 542 -0.24 15.19 6.95
CA ASN A 542 1.02 14.82 7.60
C ASN A 542 2.17 14.67 6.60
N LEU A 543 1.91 14.03 5.46
CA LEU A 543 2.87 13.89 4.37
C LEU A 543 3.34 15.25 3.85
N ASN A 544 2.41 16.17 3.60
CA ASN A 544 2.72 17.54 3.19
C ASN A 544 3.58 18.29 4.23
N GLY A 545 3.29 18.11 5.52
CA GLY A 545 4.12 18.65 6.60
C GLY A 545 5.56 18.12 6.56
N LYS A 546 5.75 16.81 6.36
CA LYS A 546 7.08 16.19 6.23
C LYS A 546 7.82 16.63 4.97
N ILE A 547 7.12 16.76 3.85
CA ILE A 547 7.68 17.26 2.58
C ILE A 547 8.19 18.70 2.75
N ASN A 548 7.43 19.57 3.39
CA ASN A 548 7.86 20.95 3.62
C ASN A 548 9.15 21.01 4.47
N ASN A 549 9.26 20.18 5.51
CA ASN A 549 10.50 20.08 6.30
C ASN A 549 11.69 19.57 5.47
N LEU A 550 11.46 18.60 4.59
CA LEU A 550 12.48 18.08 3.66
C LEU A 550 12.98 19.17 2.71
N ILE A 551 12.07 19.95 2.12
CA ILE A 551 12.40 21.07 1.24
C ILE A 551 13.22 22.14 1.98
N GLN A 552 12.82 22.48 3.21
CA GLN A 552 13.55 23.45 4.03
C GLN A 552 14.97 22.98 4.33
N ASN A 553 15.12 21.74 4.80
CA ASN A 553 16.43 21.15 5.10
C ASN A 553 17.33 21.10 3.85
N SER A 554 16.77 20.67 2.71
CA SER A 554 17.50 20.63 1.43
C SER A 554 17.98 22.03 1.03
N THR A 555 17.16 23.06 1.23
CA THR A 555 17.51 24.45 0.90
C THR A 555 18.62 24.99 1.80
N GLU A 556 18.60 24.67 3.10
CA GLU A 556 19.68 25.06 4.03
C GLU A 556 21.01 24.38 3.69
N LEU A 557 20.97 23.09 3.33
CA LEU A 557 22.17 22.35 2.94
C LEU A 557 22.73 22.81 1.59
N GLU A 558 21.90 23.17 0.62
CA GLU A 558 22.34 23.77 -0.65
C GLU A 558 23.09 25.09 -0.42
N LYS A 559 22.65 25.91 0.55
CA LYS A 559 23.36 27.14 0.95
C LYS A 559 24.71 26.87 1.59
N LEU A 560 24.90 25.72 2.24
CA LEU A 560 26.18 25.32 2.83
C LEU A 560 27.15 24.71 1.80
N LEU A 561 26.63 24.17 0.70
CA LEU A 561 27.41 23.56 -0.39
C LEU A 561 27.91 24.56 -1.44
N ASN A 562 27.25 25.71 -1.55
CA ASN A 562 27.62 26.83 -2.43
C ASN A 562 28.47 27.84 -1.66
#